data_AF-A0A3D6AEI7-F1
#
_entry.id   AF-A0A3D6AEI7-F1
#
_cell.length_a   1.000
_cell.length_b   1.000
_cell.length_c   1.000
_cell.angle_alpha   90.00
_cell.angle_beta   90.00
_cell.angle_gamma   90.00
#
_symmetry.space_group_name_H-M   'P 1'
#
loop_
_entity.id
_entity.type
_entity.pdbx_description
1 polymer ?
#
loop_
_entity_poly.entity_id
_entity_poly.type
_entity_poly.pdbx_seq_one_letter_code
_entity_poly.pdbx_strand_id
1 'polypeptide(L)' 'MAIEGVLNEGFVTTTADKLINWTRTGSLWPMTFGLACCAVEMMHAGAARYDMDRFGVVFRPSPRQSDVMIVAGTLCNKMA' A
#
# COMPACT_ATOMS: atom_id res chain seq x y z
N MET A 1 0.05 6.77 11.32
CA MET A 1 -0.23 5.94 12.50
C MET A 1 0.96 5.61 13.41
N ALA A 2 2.24 5.68 13.01
CA ALA A 2 3.38 5.43 13.93
C ALA A 2 3.88 6.68 14.71
N ILE A 3 3.26 7.84 14.50
CA ILE A 3 3.67 9.16 15.03
C ILE A 3 2.54 9.90 15.74
N GLU A 4 1.31 9.38 15.68
CA GLU A 4 0.17 9.90 16.43
C GLU A 4 0.34 9.51 17.92
N GLY A 5 0.99 10.37 18.70
CA GLY A 5 1.05 10.25 20.16
C GLY A 5 2.42 10.38 20.83
N VAL A 6 3.53 10.58 20.08
CA VAL A 6 4.88 10.63 20.68
C VAL A 6 5.44 12.06 20.81
N LEU A 7 4.94 13.04 20.05
CA LEU A 7 5.44 14.41 20.07
C LEU A 7 4.29 15.41 20.25
N ASN A 8 4.40 16.29 21.25
CA ASN A 8 3.43 17.36 21.50
C ASN A 8 3.24 18.22 20.24
N GLU A 9 1.99 18.46 19.86
CA GLU A 9 1.60 19.16 18.64
C GLU A 9 2.18 20.59 18.60
N GLY A 10 3.18 20.80 17.74
CA GLY A 10 3.80 22.08 17.46
C GLY A 10 3.85 22.34 15.95
N PHE A 11 4.09 23.58 15.54
CA PHE A 11 4.11 23.96 14.12
C PHE A 11 5.16 23.19 13.30
N VAL A 12 6.30 22.86 13.91
CA VAL A 12 7.38 22.10 13.26
C VAL A 12 7.06 20.60 13.18
N THR A 13 6.42 20.02 14.21
CA THR A 13 6.07 18.59 14.20
C THR A 13 4.95 18.31 13.20
N THR A 14 3.95 19.19 13.11
CA THR A 14 2.86 19.06 12.11
C THR A 14 3.34 19.21 10.66
N THR A 15 4.34 20.04 10.39
CA THR A 15 4.93 20.16 9.04
C THR A 15 5.78 18.94 8.67
N ALA A 16 6.54 18.41 9.63
CA ALA A 16 7.28 17.16 9.45
C ALA A 16 6.35 15.96 9.23
N ASP A 17 5.27 15.83 10.02
CA ASP A 17 4.28 14.76 9.86
C ASP A 17 3.57 14.81 8.50
N LYS A 18 3.25 16.01 8.02
CA LYS A 18 2.69 16.20 6.67
C LYS A 18 3.64 15.71 5.58
N LEU A 19 4.93 16.04 5.70
CA LEU A 19 5.94 15.58 4.74
C LEU A 19 6.10 14.06 4.76
N ILE A 20 6.21 13.46 5.95
CA ILE A 20 6.36 12.01 6.11
C ILE A 20 5.13 11.28 5.54
N ASN A 21 3.92 11.75 5.86
CA ASN A 21 2.71 11.13 5.32
C ASN A 21 2.62 11.28 3.80
N TRP A 22 2.99 12.44 3.25
CA TRP A 22 3.05 12.64 1.80
C TRP A 22 4.00 11.65 1.11
N THR A 23 5.20 11.45 1.68
CA THR A 23 6.16 10.47 1.13
C THR A 23 5.62 9.05 1.15
N ARG A 24 4.95 8.63 2.24
CA ARG A 24 4.38 7.27 2.35
C ARG A 24 3.21 7.05 1.39
N THR A 25 2.32 8.03 1.24
CA THR A 25 1.18 7.90 0.32
C THR A 25 1.58 7.96 -1.14
N GLY A 26 2.72 8.60 -1.46
CA GLY A 26 3.22 8.75 -2.82
C GLY A 26 4.05 7.58 -3.35
N SER A 27 4.36 6.57 -2.53
CA SER A 27 5.23 5.44 -2.91
C SER A 27 4.80 4.13 -2.25
N LEU A 28 3.57 3.69 -2.53
CA LEU A 28 3.05 2.45 -1.98
C LEU A 28 3.59 1.25 -2.77
N TRP A 29 4.16 0.26 -2.11
CA TRP A 29 4.69 -0.97 -2.70
C TRP A 29 3.84 -2.17 -2.31
N PRO A 30 2.70 -2.40 -2.98
CA PRO A 30 1.82 -3.48 -2.62
C PRO A 30 2.41 -4.86 -2.93
N MET A 31 2.15 -5.82 -2.05
CA MET A 31 2.25 -7.23 -2.39
C MET A 31 0.96 -7.72 -3.03
N THR A 32 1.10 -8.40 -4.17
CA THR A 32 -0.02 -9.06 -4.85
C THR A 32 -0.42 -10.32 -4.07
N PHE A 33 -1.50 -10.27 -3.29
CA PHE A 33 -2.07 -11.45 -2.65
C PHE A 33 -3.35 -11.88 -3.37
N GLY A 34 -3.18 -12.40 -4.58
CA GLY A 34 -4.28 -12.90 -5.41
C GLY A 34 -4.75 -14.27 -4.95
N LEU A 35 -6.03 -14.37 -4.55
CA LEU A 35 -6.63 -15.60 -4.02
C LEU A 35 -7.68 -16.19 -4.96
N ALA A 36 -8.51 -15.34 -5.57
CA ALA A 36 -9.65 -15.77 -6.38
C ALA A 36 -9.83 -14.82 -7.58
N CYS A 37 -11.07 -14.61 -8.03
CA CYS A 37 -11.39 -13.76 -9.17
C CYS A 37 -10.89 -12.31 -9.05
N CYS A 38 -10.82 -11.74 -7.85
CA CYS A 38 -10.30 -10.37 -7.67
C CYS A 38 -8.80 -10.24 -8.01
N ALA A 39 -8.06 -11.34 -8.12
CA ALA A 39 -6.67 -11.33 -8.55
C ALA A 39 -6.52 -10.85 -10.00
N VAL A 40 -7.43 -11.23 -10.90
CA VAL A 40 -7.34 -10.79 -12.30
C VAL A 40 -7.74 -9.33 -12.47
N GLU A 41 -8.65 -8.83 -11.62
CA GLU A 41 -9.01 -7.42 -11.57
C GLU A 41 -7.82 -6.58 -11.10
N MET A 42 -7.08 -7.05 -10.09
CA MET A 42 -5.85 -6.42 -9.64
C MET A 42 -4.76 -6.39 -10.72
N MET A 43 -4.58 -7.50 -11.46
CA MET A 43 -3.61 -7.55 -12.58
C MET A 43 -3.99 -6.56 -13.68
N HIS A 44 -5.28 -6.45 -14.00
CA HIS A 44 -5.75 -5.50 -15.01
C HIS A 44 -5.61 -4.04 -14.55
N ALA A 45 -5.78 -3.76 -13.26
CA ALA A 45 -5.50 -2.45 -12.69
C ALA A 45 -4.02 -2.05 -12.84
N GLY A 46 -3.10 -3.03 -12.80
CA GLY A 46 -1.66 -2.80 -13.02
C GLY A 46 -1.24 -2.78 -14.49
N ALA A 47 -2.14 -3.07 -15.43
CA ALA A 47 -1.83 -3.08 -16.86
C ALA A 47 -1.97 -1.68 -17.48
N ALA A 48 -1.48 -1.52 -18.71
CA ALA A 48 -1.37 -0.22 -19.41
C ALA A 48 -2.65 0.62 -19.46
N ARG A 49 -3.83 0.02 -19.30
CA ARG A 49 -5.12 0.74 -19.33
C ARG A 49 -5.37 1.58 -18.07
N TYR A 50 -5.01 1.07 -16.90
CA TYR A 50 -5.28 1.70 -15.60
C TYR A 50 -4.00 2.05 -14.83
N ASP A 51 -2.87 1.46 -15.21
CA ASP A 51 -1.49 1.77 -14.84
C ASP A 51 -1.34 2.39 -13.44
N MET A 52 -1.43 1.54 -12.42
CA MET A 52 -1.25 1.96 -11.03
C MET A 52 0.15 2.52 -10.74
N ASP A 53 1.16 2.24 -11.57
CA ASP A 53 2.52 2.78 -11.39
C ASP A 53 2.55 4.32 -11.44
N ARG A 54 1.55 4.95 -12.09
CA ARG A 54 1.37 6.41 -12.09
C ARG A 54 1.17 7.02 -10.70
N PHE A 55 0.65 6.24 -9.75
CA PHE A 55 0.48 6.67 -8.37
C PHE A 55 1.68 6.29 -7.48
N GLY A 56 2.79 5.83 -8.08
CA GLY A 56 3.95 5.31 -7.36
C GLY A 56 3.73 3.90 -6.81
N VAL A 57 2.79 3.15 -7.41
CA VAL A 57 2.37 1.83 -6.94
C VAL A 57 3.13 0.73 -7.67
N VAL A 58 4.16 0.18 -7.02
CA VAL A 58 5.01 -0.87 -7.60
C VAL A 58 4.77 -2.20 -6.90
N PHE A 59 4.31 -3.20 -7.65
CA PHE A 59 4.10 -4.53 -7.10
C PHE A 59 5.40 -5.24 -6.77
N ARG A 60 5.57 -5.64 -5.51
CA ARG A 60 6.69 -6.46 -5.04
C ARG A 60 6.18 -7.80 -4.49
N PRO A 61 6.63 -8.95 -5.03
CA PRO A 61 6.10 -10.25 -4.62
C PRO A 61 6.60 -10.72 -3.24
N SER A 62 7.65 -10.09 -2.70
CA SER A 62 8.21 -10.46 -1.39
C SER A 62 7.61 -9.63 -0.25
N PRO A 63 7.06 -10.26 0.81
CA PRO A 63 6.46 -9.55 1.94
C PRO A 63 7.41 -8.61 2.70
N ARG A 64 8.73 -8.85 2.64
CA ARG A 64 9.72 -8.01 3.33
C ARG A 64 10.02 -6.69 2.62
N GLN A 65 9.70 -6.61 1.34
CA GLN A 65 9.95 -5.41 0.53
C GLN A 65 8.68 -4.59 0.31
N SER A 66 7.50 -5.20 0.46
CA SER A 66 6.21 -4.53 0.36
C SER A 66 5.81 -3.85 1.67
N ASP A 67 5.13 -2.72 1.57
CA ASP A 67 4.55 -1.97 2.70
C ASP A 67 3.03 -2.15 2.82
N VAL A 68 2.34 -2.48 1.72
CA VAL A 68 0.89 -2.71 1.66
C VAL A 68 0.60 -4.14 1.25
N MET A 69 -0.35 -4.80 1.92
CA MET A 69 -0.87 -6.11 1.51
C MET A 69 -2.32 -5.98 1.02
N ILE A 70 -2.57 -6.33 -0.24
CA ILE A 70 -3.92 -6.31 -0.81
C ILE A 70 -4.42 -7.74 -0.95
N VAL A 71 -5.40 -8.12 -0.12
CA VAL A 71 -6.07 -9.42 -0.18
C VAL A 71 -7.11 -9.41 -1.29
N ALA A 72 -6.75 -9.96 -2.45
CA ALA A 72 -7.57 -9.96 -3.65
C ALA A 72 -8.25 -11.31 -3.88
N GLY A 73 -9.31 -11.55 -3.13
CA GLY A 73 -10.21 -12.68 -3.31
C GLY A 73 -10.71 -13.26 -1.99
N THR A 74 -11.39 -14.39 -2.08
CA THR A 74 -11.95 -15.09 -0.92
C THR A 74 -10.85 -15.72 -0.08
N LEU A 75 -10.83 -15.42 1.22
CA LEU A 75 -9.90 -15.99 2.20
C LEU A 75 -10.56 -17.19 2.89
N CYS A 76 -10.01 -18.39 2.70
CA CYS A 76 -10.52 -19.62 3.30
C CYS A 76 -9.83 -19.91 4.64
N ASN A 77 -10.45 -20.69 5.53
CA ASN A 77 -9.88 -21.04 6.84
C ASN A 77 -8.47 -21.69 6.79
N LYS A 78 -8.10 -22.35 5.69
CA LYS A 78 -6.75 -22.91 5.50
C LYS A 78 -5.69 -21.83 5.22
N MET A 79 -6.12 -20.67 4.75
CA MET A 79 -5.31 -19.50 4.40
C MET A 79 -5.43 -18.36 5.42
N ALA A 80 -6.20 -18.56 6.51
CA ALA A 80 -6.40 -17.63 7.62
C ALA A 80 -5.39 -17.85 8.74
#